data_AF-A0A250JUG9-F1
#
_entry.id   AF-A0A250JUG9-F1
#
_cell.length_a   1.000
_cell.length_b   1.000
_cell.length_c   1.000
_cell.angle_alpha   90.00
_cell.angle_beta   90.00
_cell.angle_gamma   90.00
#
_symmetry.space_group_name_H-M   'P 1'
#
loop_
_entity.id
_entity.type
_entity.pdbx_description
1 polymer ?
#
loop_
_entity_poly.entity_id
_entity_poly.type
_entity_poly.pdbx_seq_one_letter_code
_entity_poly.pdbx_strand_id
1 'polypeptide(L)'
;MNRIATALVAALLLTGSAQAQGHGPRSSRVERRELRDDRRDLEALRKVLSRFDAAWANRSERQMVSVESSLRKLLRAELAESQRELAKDWEASRRTRRNARVSQWGGPRAAMWGRAEAVNARGDLRAEHAALRTRKAIARELDEIEGLRQPGALHHKRTLILELIQVAERELNQSRREVRDERRPHHGWRR
;
A
#
# COMPACT_ATOMS: atom_id res chain seq x y z
N MET A 1 41.46 -59.53 25.73
CA MET A 1 42.70 -58.75 25.80
C MET A 1 42.60 -57.62 24.78
N ASN A 2 42.66 -56.37 25.27
CA ASN A 2 42.97 -55.06 24.65
C ASN A 2 42.18 -54.66 23.37
N ARG A 3 41.18 -53.76 23.35
CA ARG A 3 41.07 -52.32 23.73
C ARG A 3 42.10 -51.38 23.08
N ILE A 4 41.71 -50.71 21.98
CA ILE A 4 42.03 -49.33 21.56
C ILE A 4 40.83 -48.89 20.68
N ALA A 5 39.84 -48.09 21.08
CA ALA A 5 39.82 -46.73 21.61
C ALA A 5 40.38 -45.68 20.64
N THR A 6 39.59 -45.27 19.65
CA THR A 6 39.77 -43.97 18.99
C THR A 6 38.41 -43.31 18.77
N ALA A 7 38.08 -42.40 19.68
CA ALA A 7 36.98 -41.47 19.55
C ALA A 7 37.33 -40.42 18.49
N LEU A 8 36.52 -40.32 17.43
CA LEU A 8 36.46 -39.13 16.60
C LEU A 8 35.13 -38.44 16.89
N VAL A 9 35.24 -37.40 17.71
CA VAL A 9 34.21 -36.41 17.98
C VAL A 9 33.91 -35.70 16.66
N ALA A 10 32.88 -36.15 15.94
CA ALA A 10 32.29 -35.38 14.86
C ALA A 10 31.49 -34.24 15.50
N ALA A 11 32.12 -33.07 15.54
CA ALA A 11 31.50 -31.83 15.94
C ALA A 11 30.16 -31.66 15.21
N LEU A 12 29.08 -31.62 15.98
CA LEU A 12 27.81 -31.02 15.57
C LEU A 12 28.08 -29.55 15.23
N LEU A 13 28.47 -29.29 13.99
CA LEU A 13 28.19 -28.00 13.40
C LEU A 13 26.69 -27.99 13.13
N LEU A 14 25.95 -27.44 14.10
CA LEU A 14 24.65 -26.85 13.84
C LEU A 14 24.86 -25.92 12.65
N THR A 15 24.49 -26.41 11.47
CA THR A 15 24.19 -25.61 10.31
C THR A 15 23.09 -24.66 10.76
N GLY A 16 23.51 -23.51 11.26
CA GLY A 16 22.66 -22.37 11.51
C GLY A 16 21.90 -22.14 10.22
N SER A 17 20.64 -22.51 10.25
CA SER A 17 19.65 -22.12 9.27
C SER A 17 19.73 -20.61 9.19
N ALA A 18 20.50 -20.10 8.23
CA ALA A 18 20.35 -18.75 7.75
C ALA A 18 18.93 -18.71 7.20
N GLN A 19 18.01 -18.27 8.07
CA GLN A 19 16.63 -18.05 7.73
C GLN A 19 16.67 -17.07 6.57
N ALA A 20 16.43 -17.60 5.37
CA ALA A 20 16.05 -16.84 4.22
C ALA A 20 14.75 -16.13 4.59
N GLN A 21 14.85 -14.97 5.23
CA GLN A 21 13.80 -13.97 5.26
C GLN A 21 13.75 -13.27 3.89
N GLY A 22 13.72 -14.07 2.83
CA GLY A 22 13.31 -13.64 1.51
C GLY A 22 11.79 -13.63 1.55
N HIS A 23 11.22 -12.42 1.65
CA HIS A 23 9.82 -12.10 1.39
C HIS A 23 8.86 -13.31 1.53
N GLY A 24 8.65 -13.76 2.77
CA GLY A 24 7.47 -14.59 3.04
C GLY A 24 6.22 -13.76 2.70
N PRO A 25 5.11 -14.37 2.29
CA PRO A 25 3.86 -13.65 2.03
C PRO A 25 3.58 -12.69 3.18
N ARG A 26 3.23 -11.43 2.89
CA ARG A 26 2.68 -10.52 3.91
C ARG A 26 1.57 -11.31 4.59
N SER A 27 1.58 -11.37 5.93
CA SER A 27 0.59 -12.22 6.59
C SER A 27 -0.81 -11.75 6.16
N SER A 28 -1.69 -12.65 5.74
CA SER A 28 -3.10 -12.33 5.45
C SER A 28 -3.79 -11.42 6.48
N ARG A 29 -3.31 -11.36 7.73
CA ARG A 29 -3.80 -10.44 8.75
C ARG A 29 -3.48 -8.97 8.46
N VAL A 30 -2.30 -8.68 7.91
CA VAL A 30 -1.85 -7.33 7.52
C VAL A 30 -2.64 -6.85 6.30
N GLU A 31 -2.71 -7.65 5.24
CA GLU A 31 -3.46 -7.30 4.03
C GLU A 31 -4.97 -7.15 4.30
N ARG A 32 -5.55 -7.97 5.20
CA ARG A 32 -6.94 -7.79 5.64
C ARG A 32 -7.15 -6.52 6.47
N ARG A 33 -6.12 -6.04 7.15
CA ARG A 33 -6.19 -4.79 7.90
C ARG A 33 -6.14 -3.60 6.93
N GLU A 34 -5.19 -3.59 6.01
CA GLU A 34 -5.10 -2.59 4.93
C GLU A 34 -6.42 -2.51 4.16
N LEU A 35 -6.98 -3.64 3.75
CA LEU A 35 -8.29 -3.69 3.09
C LEU A 35 -9.44 -3.07 3.93
N ARG A 36 -9.40 -3.21 5.26
CA ARG A 36 -10.41 -2.63 6.15
C ARG A 36 -10.21 -1.13 6.30
N ASP A 37 -8.95 -0.69 6.38
CA ASP A 37 -8.57 0.71 6.50
C ASP A 37 -8.94 1.44 5.19
N ASP A 38 -8.55 0.93 4.01
CA ASP A 38 -8.92 1.48 2.68
C ASP A 38 -10.44 1.63 2.52
N ARG A 39 -11.19 0.61 2.98
CA ARG A 39 -12.66 0.64 2.93
C ARG A 39 -13.20 1.76 3.81
N ARG A 40 -12.63 1.93 5.00
CA ARG A 40 -13.04 2.97 5.95
C ARG A 40 -12.76 4.36 5.39
N ASP A 41 -11.64 4.56 4.72
CA ASP A 41 -11.26 5.86 4.16
C ASP A 41 -12.13 6.22 2.96
N LEU A 42 -12.45 5.24 2.10
CA LEU A 42 -13.45 5.40 1.06
C LEU A 42 -14.83 5.77 1.62
N GLU A 43 -15.29 5.07 2.65
CA GLU A 43 -16.57 5.37 3.32
C GLU A 43 -16.56 6.78 3.95
N ALA A 44 -15.43 7.20 4.53
CA ALA A 44 -15.26 8.54 5.09
C ALA A 44 -15.35 9.64 4.02
N LEU A 45 -14.68 9.47 2.88
CA LEU A 45 -14.74 10.41 1.75
C LEU A 45 -16.15 10.51 1.17
N ARG A 46 -16.84 9.38 0.98
CA ARG A 46 -18.24 9.36 0.52
C ARG A 46 -19.17 10.09 1.48
N LYS A 47 -18.95 9.95 2.79
CA LYS A 47 -19.70 10.70 3.80
C LYS A 47 -19.41 12.20 3.74
N VAL A 48 -18.17 12.60 3.48
CA VAL A 48 -17.81 14.02 3.26
C VAL A 48 -18.52 14.57 2.03
N LEU A 49 -18.51 13.85 0.90
CA LEU A 49 -19.22 14.25 -0.31
C LEU A 49 -20.73 14.42 -0.07
N SER A 50 -21.36 13.46 0.60
CA SER A 50 -22.79 13.56 0.94
C SER A 50 -23.10 14.79 1.80
N ARG A 51 -22.26 15.09 2.80
CA ARG A 51 -22.41 16.29 3.63
C ARG A 51 -22.13 17.58 2.85
N PHE A 52 -21.18 17.54 1.92
CA PHE A 52 -20.89 18.64 1.00
C PHE A 52 -22.11 18.98 0.15
N ASP A 53 -22.68 17.98 -0.51
CA ASP A 53 -23.86 18.14 -1.38
C ASP A 53 -25.05 18.69 -0.58
N ALA A 54 -25.27 18.18 0.65
CA ALA A 54 -26.31 18.69 1.55
C ALA A 54 -26.05 20.15 1.99
N ALA A 55 -24.82 20.49 2.38
CA ALA A 55 -24.46 21.85 2.79
C ALA A 55 -24.62 22.83 1.63
N TRP A 56 -24.27 22.41 0.41
CA TRP A 56 -24.42 23.20 -0.80
C TRP A 56 -25.90 23.42 -1.15
N ALA A 57 -26.72 22.36 -1.16
CA ALA A 57 -28.15 22.45 -1.45
C ALA A 57 -28.88 23.36 -0.46
N ASN A 58 -28.53 23.26 0.83
CA ASN A 58 -29.11 24.08 1.90
C ASN A 58 -28.50 25.48 2.01
N ARG A 59 -27.49 25.81 1.18
CA ARG A 59 -26.71 27.05 1.26
C ARG A 59 -26.17 27.33 2.67
N SER A 60 -25.84 26.27 3.41
CA SER A 60 -25.44 26.37 4.81
C SER A 60 -23.93 26.56 4.93
N GLU A 61 -23.51 27.80 5.19
CA GLU A 61 -22.10 28.14 5.38
C GLU A 61 -21.48 27.39 6.57
N ARG A 62 -22.21 27.30 7.69
CA ARG A 62 -21.74 26.58 8.88
C ARG A 62 -21.47 25.10 8.58
N GLN A 63 -22.36 24.45 7.82
CA GLN A 63 -22.15 23.06 7.42
C GLN A 63 -20.99 22.94 6.44
N MET A 64 -20.86 23.87 5.50
CA MET A 64 -19.74 23.90 4.54
C MET A 64 -18.39 24.00 5.24
N VAL A 65 -18.25 24.90 6.22
CA VAL A 65 -17.01 25.02 7.04
C VAL A 65 -16.69 23.71 7.77
N SER A 66 -17.71 23.02 8.32
CA SER A 66 -17.51 21.71 8.97
C SER A 66 -17.08 20.62 7.98
N VAL A 67 -17.60 20.65 6.76
CA VAL A 67 -17.21 19.73 5.67
C VAL A 67 -15.76 19.97 5.26
N GLU A 68 -15.37 21.23 5.01
CA GLU A 68 -14.01 21.61 4.66
C GLU A 68 -13.01 21.22 5.75
N SER A 69 -13.34 21.45 7.02
CA SER A 69 -12.52 21.02 8.17
C SER A 69 -12.37 19.50 8.23
N SER A 70 -13.47 18.76 8.01
CA SER A 70 -13.45 17.28 7.99
C SER A 70 -12.58 16.76 6.84
N LEU A 71 -12.72 17.34 5.65
CA LEU A 71 -11.95 16.98 4.46
C LEU A 71 -10.45 17.23 4.67
N ARG A 72 -10.07 18.39 5.22
CA ARG A 72 -8.67 18.70 5.52
C ARG A 72 -8.07 17.73 6.54
N LYS A 73 -8.84 17.37 7.58
CA LYS A 73 -8.38 16.39 8.58
C LYS A 73 -8.13 15.02 7.95
N LEU A 74 -9.05 14.55 7.10
CA LEU A 74 -8.88 13.28 6.38
C LEU A 74 -7.65 13.35 5.47
N LEU A 75 -7.55 14.35 4.60
CA LEU A 75 -6.43 14.49 3.67
C LEU A 75 -5.07 14.56 4.35
N ARG A 76 -4.96 15.27 5.48
CA ARG A 76 -3.71 15.31 6.25
C ARG A 76 -3.33 13.94 6.82
N ALA A 77 -4.31 13.18 7.30
CA ALA A 77 -4.09 11.82 7.79
C ALA A 77 -3.65 10.89 6.65
N GLU A 78 -4.39 10.90 5.53
CA GLU A 78 -4.08 10.11 4.33
C GLU A 78 -2.69 10.42 3.77
N LEU A 79 -2.36 11.71 3.61
CA LEU A 79 -1.06 12.11 3.10
C LEU A 79 0.09 11.70 4.03
N ALA A 80 -0.13 11.72 5.35
CA ALA A 80 0.87 11.26 6.30
C ALA A 80 1.04 9.74 6.25
N GLU A 81 -0.05 8.98 6.13
CA GLU A 81 0.03 7.52 6.00
C GLU A 81 0.67 7.11 4.67
N SER A 82 0.17 7.62 3.53
CA SER A 82 0.76 7.33 2.21
C SER A 82 2.25 7.69 2.15
N GLN A 83 2.72 8.74 2.85
CA GLN A 83 4.15 9.04 2.93
C GLN A 83 4.93 8.01 3.74
N ARG A 84 4.37 7.53 4.86
CA ARG A 84 4.97 6.47 5.67
C ARG A 84 5.03 5.15 4.90
N GLU A 85 3.95 4.77 4.23
CA GLU A 85 3.87 3.54 3.45
C GLU A 85 4.80 3.56 2.25
N LEU A 86 4.84 4.67 1.51
CA LEU A 86 5.77 4.84 0.40
C LEU A 86 7.23 4.67 0.82
N ALA A 87 7.62 5.14 2.01
CA ALA A 87 8.96 4.93 2.54
C ALA A 87 9.23 3.43 2.81
N LYS A 88 8.27 2.72 3.40
CA LYS A 88 8.37 1.26 3.64
C LYS A 88 8.47 0.49 2.33
N ASP A 89 7.64 0.82 1.34
CA ASP A 89 7.62 0.15 0.04
C ASP A 89 8.86 0.45 -0.79
N TRP A 90 9.43 1.65 -0.64
CA TRP A 90 10.72 1.98 -1.27
C TRP A 90 11.85 1.09 -0.72
N GLU A 91 11.92 0.91 0.60
CA GLU A 91 12.89 0.03 1.25
C GLU A 91 12.68 -1.43 0.84
N ALA A 92 11.43 -1.88 0.81
CA ALA A 92 11.05 -3.22 0.36
C ALA A 92 11.47 -3.45 -1.09
N SER A 93 11.15 -2.52 -2.00
CA SER A 93 11.54 -2.56 -3.42
C SER A 93 13.06 -2.59 -3.62
N ARG A 94 13.82 -1.86 -2.79
CA ARG A 94 15.30 -1.94 -2.78
C ARG A 94 15.77 -3.32 -2.34
N ARG A 95 15.16 -3.92 -1.32
CA ARG A 95 15.48 -5.28 -0.84
C ARG A 95 15.14 -6.34 -1.89
N THR A 96 13.96 -6.30 -2.49
CA THR A 96 13.53 -7.21 -3.57
C THR A 96 14.50 -7.17 -4.75
N ARG A 97 14.95 -5.98 -5.15
CA ARG A 97 15.97 -5.84 -6.20
C ARG A 97 17.32 -6.45 -5.83
N ARG A 98 17.71 -6.41 -4.55
CA ARG A 98 18.93 -7.08 -4.08
C ARG A 98 18.77 -8.60 -4.14
N ASN A 99 17.63 -9.10 -3.66
CA ASN A 99 17.32 -10.52 -3.67
C ASN A 99 17.28 -11.08 -5.10
N ALA A 100 16.70 -10.35 -6.05
CA ALA A 100 16.68 -10.72 -7.45
C ALA A 100 18.08 -10.92 -8.05
N ARG A 101 19.08 -10.13 -7.62
CA ARG A 101 20.49 -10.33 -8.03
C ARG A 101 21.07 -11.60 -7.43
N VAL A 102 20.71 -11.92 -6.19
CA VAL A 102 21.15 -13.16 -5.53
C VAL A 102 20.51 -14.38 -6.19
N SER A 103 19.22 -14.29 -6.57
CA SER A 103 18.50 -15.36 -7.27
C SER A 103 19.11 -15.74 -8.62
N GLN A 104 19.93 -14.86 -9.22
CA GLN A 104 20.68 -15.17 -10.44
C GLN A 104 21.64 -16.37 -10.26
N TRP A 105 22.15 -16.58 -9.05
CA TRP A 105 23.02 -17.70 -8.71
C TRP A 105 22.27 -19.02 -8.46
N GLY A 106 20.93 -18.98 -8.35
CA GLY A 106 20.07 -20.15 -8.14
C GLY A 106 19.63 -20.87 -9.42
N GLY A 107 20.26 -20.56 -10.56
CA GLY A 107 19.93 -21.12 -11.87
C GLY A 107 18.88 -20.31 -12.66
N PRO A 108 18.62 -20.69 -13.94
CA PRO A 108 17.83 -19.88 -14.87
C PRO A 108 16.41 -19.57 -14.41
N ARG A 109 15.74 -20.55 -13.78
CA ARG A 109 14.37 -20.38 -13.28
C ARG A 109 14.31 -19.39 -12.12
N ALA A 110 15.22 -19.51 -11.14
CA ALA A 110 15.30 -18.57 -10.02
C ALA A 110 15.62 -17.14 -10.48
N ALA A 111 16.51 -16.98 -11.46
CA ALA A 111 16.84 -15.70 -12.06
C ALA A 111 15.61 -15.04 -12.75
N MET A 112 14.81 -15.84 -13.47
CA MET A 112 13.60 -15.38 -14.14
C MET A 112 12.56 -14.87 -13.13
N TRP A 113 12.25 -15.66 -12.08
CA TRP A 113 11.30 -15.25 -11.05
C TRP A 113 11.76 -14.03 -10.27
N GLY A 114 13.03 -13.98 -9.86
CA GLY A 114 13.59 -12.82 -9.18
C GLY A 114 13.52 -11.55 -10.03
N ARG A 115 13.75 -11.65 -11.35
CA ARG A 115 13.56 -10.50 -12.26
C ARG A 115 12.11 -10.06 -12.33
N ALA A 116 11.16 -11.00 -12.43
CA ALA A 116 9.73 -10.68 -12.47
C ALA A 116 9.27 -9.97 -11.17
N GLU A 117 9.66 -10.47 -10.00
CA GLU A 117 9.37 -9.84 -8.71
C GLU A 117 9.95 -8.42 -8.61
N ALA A 118 11.19 -8.22 -9.06
CA ALA A 118 11.81 -6.90 -9.07
C ALA A 118 11.13 -5.91 -10.04
N VAL A 119 10.51 -6.40 -11.13
CA VAL A 119 9.71 -5.58 -12.03
C VAL A 119 8.38 -5.22 -11.38
N ASN A 120 7.69 -6.17 -10.77
CA ASN A 120 6.42 -5.93 -10.06
C ASN A 120 6.62 -4.92 -8.92
N ALA A 121 7.62 -5.13 -8.06
CA ALA A 121 7.94 -4.20 -6.96
C ALA A 121 8.36 -2.78 -7.41
N ARG A 122 8.70 -2.59 -8.68
CA ARG A 122 8.88 -1.24 -9.28
C ARG A 122 7.58 -0.67 -9.80
N GLY A 123 6.70 -1.51 -10.34
CA GLY A 123 5.35 -1.15 -10.74
C GLY A 123 4.55 -0.64 -9.55
N ASP A 124 4.53 -1.39 -8.45
CA ASP A 124 3.79 -1.05 -7.24
C ASP A 124 4.28 0.29 -6.67
N LEU A 125 5.61 0.44 -6.50
CA LEU A 125 6.22 1.68 -6.02
C LEU A 125 5.89 2.90 -6.93
N ARG A 126 5.78 2.70 -8.24
CA ARG A 126 5.37 3.76 -9.17
C ARG A 126 3.91 4.13 -9.00
N ALA A 127 3.03 3.15 -8.79
CA ALA A 127 1.62 3.36 -8.52
C ALA A 127 1.43 4.16 -7.23
N GLU A 128 2.12 3.78 -6.14
CA GLU A 128 2.11 4.51 -4.86
C GLU A 128 2.57 5.96 -5.02
N HIS A 129 3.68 6.17 -5.74
CA HIS A 129 4.17 7.53 -6.04
C HIS A 129 3.18 8.35 -6.87
N ALA A 130 2.42 7.72 -7.77
CA ALA A 130 1.42 8.40 -8.58
C ALA A 130 0.21 8.80 -7.72
N ALA A 131 -0.32 7.87 -6.92
CA ALA A 131 -1.42 8.11 -5.99
C ALA A 131 -1.10 9.24 -5.00
N LEU A 132 0.08 9.19 -4.37
CA LEU A 132 0.52 10.27 -3.46
C LEU A 132 0.64 11.62 -4.17
N ARG A 133 1.14 11.65 -5.42
CA ARG A 133 1.24 12.90 -6.19
C ARG A 133 -0.14 13.48 -6.49
N THR A 134 -1.09 12.64 -6.92
CA THR A 134 -2.48 13.05 -7.15
C THR A 134 -3.11 13.61 -5.88
N ARG A 135 -2.99 12.92 -4.74
CA ARG A 135 -3.49 13.43 -3.45
C ARG A 135 -2.90 14.79 -3.07
N LYS A 136 -1.58 14.97 -3.25
CA LYS A 136 -0.91 16.24 -2.96
C LYS A 136 -1.40 17.36 -3.87
N ALA A 137 -1.64 17.08 -5.15
CA ALA A 137 -2.20 18.04 -6.09
C ALA A 137 -3.60 18.47 -5.65
N ILE A 138 -4.50 17.50 -5.43
CA ILE A 138 -5.86 17.77 -4.98
C ILE A 138 -5.88 18.55 -3.64
N ALA A 139 -5.03 18.17 -2.69
CA ALA A 139 -4.96 18.86 -1.39
C ALA A 139 -4.55 20.34 -1.55
N ARG A 140 -3.57 20.64 -2.42
CA ARG A 140 -3.19 22.03 -2.71
C ARG A 140 -4.32 22.81 -3.36
N GLU A 141 -4.97 22.22 -4.36
CA GLU A 141 -6.09 22.88 -5.05
C GLU A 141 -7.27 23.14 -4.10
N LEU A 142 -7.57 22.19 -3.20
CA LEU A 142 -8.61 22.37 -2.18
C LEU A 142 -8.27 23.48 -1.17
N ASP A 143 -7.00 23.60 -0.78
CA ASP A 143 -6.52 24.66 0.10
C ASP A 143 -6.59 26.04 -0.61
N GLU A 144 -6.25 26.12 -1.90
CA GLU A 144 -6.32 27.37 -2.69
C GLU A 144 -7.74 27.93 -2.82
N ILE A 145 -8.74 27.04 -2.91
CA ILE A 145 -10.15 27.42 -3.05
C ILE A 145 -10.91 27.36 -1.72
N GLU A 146 -10.24 27.15 -0.59
CA GLU A 146 -10.86 27.10 0.74
C GLU A 146 -11.69 28.36 1.02
N GLY A 147 -12.83 28.21 1.69
CA GLY A 147 -13.66 29.36 2.07
C GLY A 147 -14.46 29.98 0.92
N LEU A 148 -14.04 29.78 -0.34
CA LEU A 148 -14.79 30.26 -1.50
C LEU A 148 -16.17 29.59 -1.59
N ARG A 149 -17.20 30.40 -1.90
CA ARG A 149 -18.61 29.98 -1.97
C ARG A 149 -19.27 30.23 -3.33
N GLN A 150 -18.58 30.87 -4.28
CA GLN A 150 -19.15 31.05 -5.61
C GLN A 150 -19.43 29.68 -6.28
N PRO A 151 -20.47 29.57 -7.13
CA PRO A 151 -20.89 28.29 -7.72
C PRO A 151 -19.76 27.51 -8.41
N GLY A 152 -18.86 28.20 -9.13
CA GLY A 152 -17.71 27.58 -9.78
C GLY A 152 -16.73 26.93 -8.80
N ALA A 153 -16.45 27.59 -7.67
CA ALA A 153 -15.56 27.04 -6.64
C ALA A 153 -16.20 25.84 -5.92
N LEU A 154 -17.51 25.89 -5.66
CA LEU A 154 -18.23 24.75 -5.07
C LEU A 154 -18.28 23.56 -6.02
N HIS A 155 -18.50 23.79 -7.31
CA HIS A 155 -18.41 22.74 -8.31
C HIS A 155 -17.01 22.13 -8.38
N HIS A 156 -15.96 22.96 -8.38
CA HIS A 156 -14.57 22.49 -8.39
C HIS A 156 -14.23 21.66 -7.13
N LYS A 157 -14.62 22.13 -5.94
CA LYS A 157 -14.48 21.36 -4.69
C LYS A 157 -15.14 19.99 -4.78
N ARG A 158 -16.35 19.92 -5.35
CA ARG A 158 -17.07 18.66 -5.52
C ARG A 158 -16.31 17.71 -6.45
N THR A 159 -15.80 18.21 -7.57
CA THR A 159 -14.97 17.44 -8.51
C THR A 159 -13.73 16.88 -7.82
N LEU A 160 -13.01 17.70 -7.06
CA LEU A 160 -11.82 17.26 -6.31
C LEU A 160 -12.15 16.19 -5.26
N ILE A 161 -13.29 16.28 -4.56
CA ILE A 161 -13.73 15.23 -3.63
C ILE A 161 -14.03 13.92 -4.38
N LEU A 162 -14.66 13.99 -5.56
CA LEU A 162 -14.91 12.81 -6.40
C LEU A 162 -13.62 12.18 -6.92
N GLU A 163 -12.62 12.98 -7.30
CA GLU A 163 -11.31 12.48 -7.69
C GLU A 163 -10.61 11.74 -6.56
N LEU A 164 -10.68 12.25 -5.31
CA LEU A 164 -10.17 11.53 -4.14
C LEU A 164 -10.87 10.19 -3.93
N ILE A 165 -12.19 10.14 -4.11
CA ILE A 165 -12.96 8.90 -4.05
C ILE A 165 -12.46 7.92 -5.11
N GLN A 166 -12.23 8.36 -6.34
CA GLN A 166 -11.71 7.50 -7.41
C GLN A 166 -10.30 6.98 -7.12
N VAL A 167 -9.43 7.77 -6.48
CA VAL A 167 -8.11 7.30 -6.02
C VAL A 167 -8.29 6.19 -4.99
N ALA A 168 -9.10 6.41 -3.95
CA ALA A 168 -9.35 5.43 -2.90
C ALA A 168 -10.02 4.14 -3.44
N GLU A 169 -10.91 4.24 -4.43
CA GLU A 169 -11.53 3.07 -5.07
C GLU A 169 -10.51 2.22 -5.84
N ARG A 170 -9.51 2.84 -6.48
CA ARG A 170 -8.45 2.11 -7.17
C ARG A 170 -7.58 1.34 -6.19
N GLU A 171 -7.19 1.95 -5.08
CA GLU A 171 -6.42 1.30 -4.02
C GLU A 171 -7.19 0.16 -3.38
N LEU A 172 -8.45 0.39 -2.99
CA LEU A 172 -9.28 -0.69 -2.44
C LEU A 172 -9.40 -1.88 -3.40
N ASN A 173 -9.52 -1.62 -4.70
CA ASN A 173 -9.57 -2.69 -5.70
C ASN A 173 -8.22 -3.41 -5.88
N GLN A 174 -7.10 -2.71 -5.70
CA GLN A 174 -5.77 -3.30 -5.67
C GLN A 174 -5.61 -4.20 -4.45
N SER A 175 -5.89 -3.70 -3.23
CA SER A 175 -5.85 -4.47 -1.98
C SER A 175 -6.75 -5.72 -2.04
N ARG A 176 -7.91 -5.63 -2.69
CA ARG A 176 -8.78 -6.80 -2.95
C ARG A 176 -8.14 -7.85 -3.84
N ARG A 177 -7.39 -7.43 -4.87
CA ARG A 177 -6.69 -8.37 -5.77
C ARG A 177 -5.56 -9.05 -5.04
N GLU A 178 -4.78 -8.31 -4.26
CA GLU A 178 -3.68 -8.84 -3.44
C GLU A 178 -4.19 -9.92 -2.46
N VAL A 179 -5.24 -9.60 -1.68
CA VAL A 179 -5.87 -10.58 -0.76
C VAL A 179 -6.47 -11.79 -1.50
N ARG A 180 -6.93 -11.61 -2.75
CA ARG A 180 -7.48 -12.71 -3.55
C ARG A 180 -6.38 -13.62 -4.10
N ASP A 181 -5.28 -13.04 -4.54
CA ASP A 181 -4.15 -13.78 -5.10
C ASP A 181 -3.40 -14.55 -4.01
N GLU A 182 -3.34 -14.04 -2.78
CA GLU A 182 -2.84 -14.79 -1.60
C GLU A 182 -3.67 -16.05 -1.31
N ARG A 183 -4.99 -16.01 -1.55
CA ARG A 183 -5.90 -17.14 -1.33
C ARG A 183 -5.80 -18.23 -2.41
N ARG A 184 -5.13 -17.97 -3.55
CA ARG A 184 -4.93 -19.00 -4.56
C ARG A 184 -3.86 -19.97 -4.05
N PRO A 185 -4.16 -21.26 -3.85
CA PRO A 185 -3.13 -22.23 -3.51
C PRO A 185 -2.11 -22.27 -4.65
N HIS A 186 -0.84 -22.01 -4.33
CA HIS A 186 0.27 -22.28 -5.24
C HIS A 186 0.39 -23.80 -5.42
N HIS A 187 -0.42 -24.38 -6.32
CA HIS A 187 -0.24 -25.73 -6.82
C HIS A 187 1.01 -25.76 -7.71
N GLY A 188 2.18 -25.75 -7.07
CA GLY A 188 3.45 -25.62 -7.78
C GLY A 188 4.65 -26.10 -6.99
N TRP A 189 4.48 -27.01 -6.03
CA TRP A 189 5.60 -27.67 -5.34
C TRP A 189 5.23 -29.10 -4.92
N ARG A 190 4.91 -29.96 -5.89
CA ARG A 190 5.07 -31.41 -5.79
C ARG A 190 5.24 -31.99 -7.20
N ARG A 191 6.49 -32.12 -7.64
CA ARG A 191 7.03 -33.22 -8.46
C ARG A 191 8.51 -32.98 -8.71
#